data_AF-A0A1F6WR02-F1
#
_entry.id   AF-A0A1F6WR02-F1
#
_cell.length_a   1.000
_cell.length_b   1.000
_cell.length_c   1.000
_cell.angle_alpha   90.00
_cell.angle_beta   90.00
_cell.angle_gamma   90.00
#
_symmetry.space_group_name_H-M   'P 1'
#
loop_
_entity.id
_entity.type
_entity.pdbx_description
1 polymer ?
#
loop_
_entity_poly.entity_id
_entity_poly.type
_entity_poly.pdbx_seq_one_letter_code
_entity_poly.pdbx_strand_id
1 'polypeptide(L)'
;MAKTQEDAKKFVEDLVKTLGAQITDIVINNDPDTGLSTINVTSPDGRILIGRDGESLSALNTLLHRYLEADMNDKDSKTEHHPALLSLDINNFQKSKIEGLKTKAHMMAERAKFFKSSIDLEPMNGYERRIIHTFLEKDKNLITDSSGLGRDRHIVIKFVENKDEI
;
A
#
# COMPACT_ATOMS: atom_id res chain seq x y z
N MET A 1 20.64 -19.75 -13.50
CA MET A 1 20.28 -20.26 -12.15
C MET A 1 19.08 -19.45 -11.70
N ALA A 2 18.03 -20.05 -11.13
CA ALA A 2 16.89 -19.29 -10.62
C ALA A 2 17.36 -18.39 -9.48
N LYS A 3 17.05 -17.09 -9.56
CA LYS A 3 17.39 -16.12 -8.50
C LYS A 3 16.62 -16.45 -7.23
N THR A 4 17.34 -16.50 -6.12
CA THR A 4 16.80 -16.82 -4.80
C THR A 4 16.35 -15.55 -4.06
N GLN A 5 15.60 -15.71 -2.95
CA GLN A 5 15.24 -14.58 -2.08
C GLN A 5 16.47 -13.83 -1.54
N GLU A 6 17.60 -14.52 -1.35
CA GLU A 6 18.85 -13.91 -0.90
C GLU A 6 19.49 -13.03 -1.98
N ASP A 7 19.36 -13.41 -3.26
CA ASP A 7 19.83 -12.58 -4.39
C ASP A 7 18.99 -11.30 -4.52
N ALA A 8 17.69 -11.41 -4.26
CA ALA A 8 16.79 -10.26 -4.22
C ALA A 8 17.14 -9.30 -3.07
N LYS A 9 17.44 -9.84 -1.89
CA LYS A 9 17.88 -9.06 -0.73
C LYS A 9 19.17 -8.29 -1.03
N LYS A 10 20.18 -8.96 -1.60
CA LYS A 10 21.44 -8.32 -2.00
C LYS A 10 21.22 -7.22 -3.03
N PHE A 11 20.38 -7.49 -4.04
CA PHE A 11 20.02 -6.48 -5.04
C PHE A 11 19.38 -5.24 -4.42
N VAL A 12 18.42 -5.42 -3.50
CA VAL A 12 17.78 -4.31 -2.78
C VAL A 12 18.81 -3.55 -1.93
N GLU A 13 19.69 -4.26 -1.23
CA GLU A 13 20.75 -3.65 -0.42
C GLU A 13 21.69 -2.80 -1.28
N ASP A 14 22.17 -3.32 -2.41
CA ASP A 14 23.05 -2.60 -3.33
C ASP A 14 22.35 -1.39 -3.96
N LEU A 15 21.08 -1.55 -4.32
CA LEU A 15 20.28 -0.47 -4.91
C LEU A 15 20.09 0.67 -3.90
N VAL A 16 19.68 0.36 -2.67
CA VAL A 16 19.47 1.37 -1.63
C VAL A 16 20.77 2.09 -1.26
N LYS A 17 21.89 1.36 -1.18
CA LYS A 17 23.23 1.97 -0.97
C LYS A 17 23.64 2.88 -2.14
N THR A 18 23.38 2.46 -3.38
CA THR A 18 23.69 3.25 -4.59
C THR A 18 22.88 4.55 -4.62
N LEU A 19 21.66 4.54 -4.10
CA LEU A 19 20.83 5.75 -3.93
C LEU A 19 21.32 6.66 -2.79
N GLY A 20 22.36 6.27 -2.06
CA GLY A 20 22.95 7.07 -0.98
C GLY A 20 22.19 7.02 0.34
N ALA A 21 21.27 6.06 0.50
CA ALA A 21 20.47 5.91 1.72
C ALA A 21 21.11 4.89 2.68
N GLN A 22 20.98 5.15 3.98
CA GLN A 22 21.43 4.23 5.02
C GLN A 22 20.40 3.13 5.26
N ILE A 23 20.87 1.93 5.56
CA ILE A 23 20.02 0.79 5.92
C ILE A 23 20.33 0.40 7.36
N THR A 24 19.31 0.32 8.19
CA THR A 24 19.42 -0.17 9.57
C THR A 24 19.22 -1.68 9.60
N ASP A 25 18.23 -2.19 8.89
CA ASP A 25 17.88 -3.61 8.91
C ASP A 25 17.15 -4.05 7.62
N ILE A 26 17.28 -5.32 7.25
CA ILE A 26 16.55 -5.94 6.14
C ILE A 26 16.05 -7.32 6.57
N VAL A 27 14.72 -7.47 6.62
CA VAL A 27 14.06 -8.72 7.03
C VAL A 27 13.19 -9.22 5.89
N ILE A 28 13.25 -10.52 5.60
CA ILE A 28 12.34 -11.17 4.65
C ILE A 28 11.23 -11.83 5.46
N ASN A 29 10.00 -11.35 5.27
CA ASN A 29 8.81 -11.93 5.85
C ASN A 29 8.12 -12.79 4.80
N ASN A 30 7.99 -14.08 5.07
CA ASN A 30 7.21 -14.99 4.24
C ASN A 30 5.85 -15.16 4.88
N ASP A 31 4.80 -14.82 4.16
CA ASP A 31 3.42 -15.08 4.55
C ASP A 31 3.05 -16.50 4.10
N PRO A 32 2.93 -17.46 5.03
CA PRO A 32 2.62 -18.85 4.70
C PRO A 32 1.20 -19.04 4.17
N ASP A 33 0.28 -18.11 4.44
CA ASP A 33 -1.13 -18.21 4.03
C ASP A 33 -1.33 -17.72 2.59
N THR A 34 -0.60 -16.67 2.18
CA THR A 34 -0.71 -16.08 0.84
C THR A 34 0.41 -16.53 -0.11
N GLY A 35 1.47 -17.11 0.42
CA GLY A 35 2.70 -17.41 -0.34
C GLY A 35 3.46 -16.14 -0.75
N LEU A 36 3.07 -14.97 -0.26
CA LEU A 36 3.73 -13.70 -0.53
C LEU A 36 4.97 -13.53 0.33
N SER A 37 6.06 -13.12 -0.30
CA SER A 37 7.30 -12.78 0.41
C SER A 37 7.45 -11.26 0.38
N THR A 38 7.77 -10.65 1.52
CA THR A 38 7.98 -9.21 1.63
C THR A 38 9.36 -8.93 2.20
N ILE A 39 10.20 -8.22 1.45
CA ILE A 39 11.45 -7.64 1.93
C ILE A 39 11.09 -6.34 2.65
N ASN A 40 11.20 -6.35 3.97
CA ASN A 40 11.06 -5.17 4.80
C ASN A 40 12.41 -4.53 5.06
N VAL A 41 12.60 -3.31 4.56
CA VAL A 41 13.80 -2.51 4.79
C VAL A 41 13.50 -1.47 5.86
N THR A 42 14.30 -1.44 6.92
CA THR A 42 14.30 -0.38 7.92
C THR A 42 15.42 0.60 7.61
N SER A 43 15.08 1.88 7.42
CA SER A 43 16.03 2.91 7.04
C SER A 43 15.66 4.27 7.66
N PRO A 44 16.63 5.03 8.22
CA PRO A 44 16.39 6.40 8.66
C PRO A 44 16.06 7.33 7.48
N ASP A 45 16.57 7.01 6.29
CA ASP A 45 16.32 7.74 5.04
C ASP A 45 15.08 7.23 4.29
N GLY A 46 14.23 6.45 4.96
CA GLY A 46 13.06 5.81 4.36
C GLY A 46 12.14 6.80 3.65
N ARG A 47 12.04 8.06 4.11
CA ARG A 47 11.24 9.10 3.43
C ARG A 47 11.66 9.34 1.98
N ILE A 48 12.97 9.33 1.71
CA ILE A 48 13.51 9.54 0.36
C ILE A 48 13.24 8.31 -0.50
N LEU A 49 13.40 7.12 0.06
CA LEU A 49 13.17 5.85 -0.64
C LEU A 49 11.69 5.59 -0.95
N ILE A 50 10.79 6.07 -0.09
CA ILE A 50 9.34 5.96 -0.27
C ILE A 50 8.84 6.94 -1.34
N GLY A 51 9.36 8.17 -1.36
CA GLY A 51 8.89 9.23 -2.24
C GLY A 51 7.54 9.81 -1.81
N ARG A 52 6.94 10.67 -2.63
CA ARG A 52 5.61 11.24 -2.34
C ARG A 52 4.56 10.15 -2.49
N ASP A 53 3.64 9.95 -1.55
CA ASP A 53 2.55 8.96 -1.66
C ASP A 53 2.96 7.49 -1.95
N GLY A 54 4.27 7.16 -1.94
CA GLY A 54 4.83 5.85 -2.26
C GLY A 54 5.31 5.65 -3.72
N GLU A 55 5.41 6.69 -4.55
CA GLU A 55 5.85 6.54 -5.97
C GLU A 55 7.24 5.91 -6.10
N SER A 56 8.22 6.37 -5.30
CA SER A 56 9.57 5.84 -5.36
C SER A 56 9.59 4.38 -4.91
N LEU A 57 8.89 4.03 -3.82
CA LEU A 57 8.75 2.63 -3.40
C LEU A 57 8.11 1.75 -4.47
N SER A 58 7.13 2.27 -5.20
CA SER A 58 6.50 1.55 -6.32
C SER A 58 7.47 1.34 -7.48
N ALA A 59 8.29 2.34 -7.80
CA ALA A 59 9.31 2.22 -8.83
C ALA A 59 10.40 1.21 -8.43
N LEU A 60 10.84 1.23 -7.16
CA LEU A 60 11.77 0.25 -6.61
C LEU A 60 11.23 -1.18 -6.69
N ASN A 61 9.96 -1.37 -6.33
CA ASN A 61 9.26 -2.64 -6.51
C ASN A 61 9.28 -3.10 -7.98
N THR A 62 8.99 -2.18 -8.91
CA THR A 62 9.01 -2.50 -10.35
C THR A 62 10.40 -2.94 -10.82
N LEU A 63 11.46 -2.27 -10.35
CA LEU A 63 12.84 -2.65 -10.66
C LEU A 63 13.20 -4.02 -10.07
N LEU A 64 12.77 -4.29 -8.84
CA LEU A 64 12.93 -5.60 -8.21
C LEU A 64 12.24 -6.70 -9.02
N HIS A 65 10.97 -6.51 -9.40
CA HIS A 65 10.25 -7.46 -10.25
C HIS A 65 10.96 -7.67 -11.58
N ARG A 66 11.42 -6.59 -12.22
CA ARG A 66 12.14 -6.69 -13.50
C ARG A 66 13.46 -7.44 -13.37
N TYR A 67 14.18 -7.24 -12.27
CA TYR A 67 15.42 -7.97 -11.98
C TYR A 67 15.16 -9.47 -11.79
N LEU A 68 14.07 -9.84 -11.13
CA LEU A 68 13.66 -11.24 -10.94
C LEU A 68 13.18 -11.88 -12.25
N GLU A 69 12.45 -11.14 -13.08
CA GLU A 69 11.96 -11.58 -14.39
C GLU A 69 13.07 -11.74 -15.44
N ALA A 70 14.12 -10.91 -15.39
CA ALA A 70 15.17 -10.88 -16.41
C ALA A 70 15.91 -12.22 -16.61
N ASP A 71 15.94 -13.09 -15.59
CA ASP A 71 16.55 -14.42 -15.65
C ASP A 71 15.55 -15.55 -15.93
N MET A 72 14.25 -15.24 -16.06
CA MET A 72 13.16 -16.20 -16.31
C MET A 72 12.90 -16.43 -17.82
N ASN A 73 13.96 -16.46 -18.64
CA ASN A 73 13.86 -16.87 -20.05
C ASN A 73 13.62 -18.39 -20.22
N ASP A 74 13.68 -19.17 -19.13
CA ASP A 74 13.44 -20.60 -19.16
C ASP A 74 12.05 -20.92 -18.59
N LYS A 75 11.09 -21.18 -19.49
CA LYS A 75 9.66 -21.38 -19.23
C LYS A 75 9.32 -22.64 -18.41
N ASP A 76 10.32 -23.42 -17.98
CA ASP A 76 10.11 -24.77 -17.45
C ASP A 76 10.41 -24.95 -15.95
N SER A 77 10.82 -23.91 -15.22
CA SER A 77 11.04 -24.03 -13.78
C SER A 77 9.76 -23.83 -12.97
N LYS A 78 8.87 -24.84 -13.02
CA LYS A 78 7.80 -25.09 -12.04
C LYS A 78 8.41 -25.54 -10.70
N THR A 79 9.32 -24.77 -10.12
CA THR A 79 9.85 -25.02 -8.79
C THR A 79 9.14 -24.09 -7.81
N GLU A 80 8.78 -24.63 -6.65
CA GLU A 80 7.60 -24.27 -5.85
C GLU A 80 7.56 -22.88 -5.21
N HIS A 81 8.50 -21.97 -5.52
CA HIS A 81 8.58 -20.63 -4.95
C HIS A 81 8.73 -19.60 -6.08
N HIS A 82 7.59 -19.15 -6.63
CA HIS A 82 7.57 -18.14 -7.68
C HIS A 82 8.14 -16.81 -7.15
N PRO A 83 9.21 -16.26 -7.74
CA PRO A 83 9.70 -14.92 -7.39
C PRO A 83 8.71 -13.80 -7.75
N ALA A 84 7.63 -14.11 -8.48
CA ALA A 84 6.52 -13.21 -8.78
C ALA A 84 5.72 -12.74 -7.55
N LEU A 85 5.95 -13.36 -6.38
CA LEU A 85 5.26 -13.05 -5.13
C LEU A 85 6.11 -12.23 -4.15
N LEU A 86 7.28 -11.73 -4.59
CA LEU A 86 8.18 -10.92 -3.76
C LEU A 86 7.81 -9.43 -3.85
N SER A 87 7.66 -8.75 -2.73
CA SER A 87 7.44 -7.31 -2.64
C SER A 87 8.47 -6.64 -1.73
N LEU A 88 8.69 -5.34 -1.92
CA LEU A 88 9.53 -4.48 -1.10
C LEU A 88 8.64 -3.50 -0.34
N ASP A 89 8.81 -3.42 0.97
CA ASP A 89 8.24 -2.38 1.82
C ASP A 89 9.33 -1.74 2.68
N ILE A 90 9.16 -0.46 2.97
CA ILE A 90 10.15 0.37 3.67
C ILE A 90 9.48 0.96 4.90
N ASN A 91 10.04 0.70 6.08
CA ASN A 91 9.52 1.18 7.36
C ASN A 91 8.02 0.87 7.59
N ASN A 92 7.51 -0.25 7.06
CA ASN A 92 6.08 -0.61 7.09
C ASN A 92 5.17 0.48 6.51
N PHE A 93 5.60 1.13 5.42
CA PHE A 93 4.91 2.28 4.83
C PHE A 93 3.47 1.96 4.46
N GLN A 94 3.20 0.79 3.90
CA GLN A 94 1.83 0.42 3.50
C GLN A 94 0.87 0.44 4.69
N LYS A 95 1.30 -0.15 5.82
CA LYS A 95 0.51 -0.17 7.06
C LYS A 95 0.27 1.24 7.58
N SER A 96 1.33 2.06 7.67
CA SER A 96 1.22 3.45 8.12
C SER A 96 0.34 4.30 7.21
N LYS A 97 0.39 4.07 5.89
CA LYS A 97 -0.47 4.76 4.91
C LYS A 97 -1.94 4.43 5.13
N ILE A 98 -2.26 3.15 5.35
CA ILE A 98 -3.63 2.70 5.63
C ILE A 98 -4.15 3.30 6.94
N GLU A 99 -3.34 3.31 8.00
CA GLU A 99 -3.75 3.90 9.29
C GLU A 99 -3.94 5.41 9.21
N GLY A 100 -3.08 6.12 8.46
CA GLY A 100 -3.25 7.53 8.17
C GLY A 100 -4.55 7.82 7.42
N LEU A 101 -4.88 6.99 6.43
CA LEU A 101 -6.13 7.11 5.66
C LEU A 101 -7.36 6.91 6.56
N LYS A 102 -7.35 5.89 7.42
CA LYS A 102 -8.43 5.64 8.40
C LYS A 102 -8.58 6.79 9.39
N THR A 103 -7.46 7.32 9.89
CA THR A 103 -7.46 8.47 10.82
C THR A 103 -8.10 9.69 10.17
N LYS A 104 -7.73 10.00 8.92
CA LYS A 104 -8.31 11.10 8.15
C LYS A 104 -9.81 10.88 7.90
N ALA A 105 -10.19 9.67 7.50
CA ALA A 105 -11.59 9.30 7.31
C ALA A 105 -12.41 9.45 8.60
N HIS A 106 -11.87 9.03 9.75
CA HIS A 106 -12.54 9.17 11.05
C HIS A 106 -12.76 10.65 11.41
N MET A 107 -11.74 11.49 11.26
CA MET A 107 -11.89 12.93 11.54
C MET A 107 -12.97 13.59 10.65
N MET A 108 -13.02 13.23 9.37
CA MET A 108 -14.04 13.76 8.45
C MET A 108 -15.43 13.19 8.76
N ALA A 109 -15.52 11.93 9.20
CA ALA A 109 -16.76 11.31 9.65
C ALA A 109 -17.36 12.03 10.87
N GLU A 110 -16.54 12.32 11.89
CA GLU A 110 -16.99 13.08 13.06
C GLU A 110 -17.43 14.49 12.68
N ARG A 111 -16.73 15.12 11.74
CA ARG A 111 -17.12 16.42 11.20
C ARG A 111 -18.48 16.35 10.48
N ALA A 112 -18.73 15.31 9.68
CA ALA A 112 -19.99 15.12 8.97
C ALA A 112 -21.16 14.94 9.95
N LYS A 113 -20.97 14.17 11.04
CA LYS A 113 -21.95 14.02 12.12
C LYS A 113 -22.23 15.33 12.84
N PHE A 114 -21.17 16.06 13.19
CA PHE A 114 -21.30 17.31 13.93
C PHE A 114 -22.09 18.36 13.15
N PHE A 115 -21.76 18.54 11.86
CA PHE A 115 -22.47 19.50 11.00
C PHE A 115 -23.76 18.95 10.39
N LYS A 116 -24.06 17.66 10.60
CA LYS A 116 -25.16 16.94 9.93
C LYS A 116 -25.17 17.17 8.42
N SER A 117 -24.00 17.18 7.81
CA SER A 117 -23.80 17.53 6.40
C SER A 117 -22.96 16.48 5.67
N SER A 118 -22.94 16.57 4.34
CA SER A 118 -22.02 15.75 3.53
C SER A 118 -20.64 16.40 3.48
N ILE A 119 -19.58 15.59 3.43
CA ILE A 119 -18.19 16.02 3.33
C ILE A 119 -17.47 15.21 2.27
N ASP A 120 -16.84 15.90 1.33
CA ASP A 120 -16.00 15.31 0.30
C ASP A 120 -14.57 15.09 0.82
N LEU A 121 -14.03 13.89 0.61
CA LEU A 121 -12.61 13.60 0.81
C LEU A 121 -11.79 13.98 -0.42
N GLU A 122 -10.47 14.03 -0.24
CA GLU A 122 -9.54 14.19 -1.35
C GLU A 122 -9.66 13.01 -2.36
N PRO A 123 -9.42 13.26 -3.66
CA PRO A 123 -9.38 12.19 -4.66
C PRO A 123 -8.33 11.14 -4.34
N MET A 124 -8.68 9.87 -4.54
CA MET A 124 -7.85 8.73 -4.16
C MET A 124 -8.13 7.50 -5.03
N ASN A 125 -7.22 6.53 -5.02
CA ASN A 125 -7.35 5.36 -5.89
C ASN A 125 -8.48 4.42 -5.42
N GLY A 126 -8.88 3.46 -6.26
CA GLY A 126 -10.00 2.56 -5.94
C GLY A 126 -9.80 1.70 -4.69
N TYR A 127 -8.55 1.31 -4.40
CA TYR A 127 -8.20 0.52 -3.22
C TYR A 127 -8.34 1.35 -1.94
N GLU A 128 -7.83 2.58 -1.94
CA GLU A 128 -7.97 3.54 -0.84
C GLU A 128 -9.45 3.86 -0.57
N ARG A 129 -10.24 4.10 -1.62
CA ARG A 129 -11.70 4.33 -1.51
C ARG A 129 -12.41 3.15 -0.83
N ARG A 130 -12.06 1.92 -1.22
CA ARG A 130 -12.62 0.70 -0.61
C ARG A 130 -12.26 0.60 0.87
N ILE A 131 -11.02 0.89 1.25
CA ILE A 131 -10.59 0.89 2.66
C ILE A 131 -11.45 1.86 3.47
N ILE A 132 -11.61 3.10 3.00
CA ILE A 132 -12.44 4.10 3.71
C ILE A 132 -13.89 3.64 3.80
N HIS A 133 -14.46 3.16 2.69
CA HIS A 133 -15.83 2.68 2.65
C HIS A 133 -16.06 1.60 3.70
N THR A 134 -15.27 0.53 3.67
CA THR A 134 -15.37 -0.59 4.62
C THR A 134 -15.07 -0.15 6.07
N PHE A 135 -14.17 0.81 6.26
CA PHE A 135 -13.85 1.33 7.60
C PHE A 135 -15.04 2.08 8.22
N LEU A 136 -15.72 2.94 7.43
CA LEU A 136 -16.87 3.73 7.88
C LEU A 136 -18.20 2.98 7.77
N GLU A 137 -18.24 1.84 7.08
CA GLU A 137 -19.46 1.06 6.85
C GLU A 137 -20.16 0.64 8.14
N LYS A 138 -19.39 0.41 9.21
CA LYS A 138 -19.87 -0.01 10.54
C LYS A 138 -20.62 1.10 11.29
N ASP A 139 -20.52 2.34 10.85
CA ASP A 139 -21.16 3.47 11.48
C ASP A 139 -22.61 3.62 11.01
N LYS A 140 -23.56 3.59 11.96
CA LYS A 140 -25.00 3.66 11.68
C LYS A 140 -25.48 5.05 11.28
N ASN A 141 -24.69 6.08 11.53
CA ASN A 141 -25.06 7.46 11.21
C ASN A 141 -24.38 7.98 9.95
N LEU A 142 -23.70 7.11 9.19
CA LEU A 142 -22.94 7.50 8.01
C LEU A 142 -23.18 6.57 6.83
N ILE A 143 -23.38 7.18 5.67
CA ILE A 143 -23.32 6.53 4.37
C ILE A 143 -22.10 7.08 3.63
N THR A 144 -21.42 6.22 2.87
CA THR A 144 -20.32 6.66 2.01
C THR A 144 -20.62 6.30 0.57
N ASP A 145 -20.27 7.21 -0.34
CA ASP A 145 -20.53 7.06 -1.77
C ASP A 145 -19.31 7.53 -2.55
N SER A 146 -19.05 6.95 -3.72
CA SER A 146 -17.91 7.35 -4.55
C SER A 146 -18.36 8.26 -5.69
N SER A 147 -18.04 9.55 -5.56
CA SER A 147 -18.35 10.59 -6.55
C SER A 147 -17.14 10.95 -7.40
N GLY A 148 -17.38 11.58 -8.56
CA GLY A 148 -16.35 12.03 -9.49
C GLY A 148 -15.91 10.98 -10.52
N LEU A 149 -15.03 11.40 -11.46
CA LEU A 149 -14.56 10.59 -12.58
C LEU A 149 -13.03 10.59 -12.66
N GLY A 150 -12.47 9.46 -13.09
CA GLY A 150 -11.02 9.32 -13.31
C GLY A 150 -10.19 9.71 -12.09
N ARG A 151 -9.35 10.75 -12.27
CA ARG A 151 -8.42 11.25 -11.24
C ARG A 151 -9.09 12.06 -10.14
N ASP A 152 -10.29 12.58 -10.39
CA ASP A 152 -11.05 13.39 -9.42
C ASP A 152 -12.04 12.53 -8.61
N ARG A 153 -11.98 11.20 -8.79
CA ARG A 153 -12.88 10.28 -8.09
C ARG A 153 -12.49 10.18 -6.62
N HIS A 154 -13.45 10.46 -5.75
CA HIS A 154 -13.29 10.55 -4.29
C HIS A 154 -14.43 9.83 -3.56
N ILE A 155 -14.38 9.84 -2.23
CA ILE A 155 -15.46 9.39 -1.35
C ILE A 155 -16.15 10.61 -0.75
N VAL A 156 -17.48 10.56 -0.73
CA VAL A 156 -18.34 11.50 -0.05
C VAL A 156 -18.89 10.81 1.19
N ILE A 157 -18.65 11.38 2.37
CA ILE A 157 -19.24 10.94 3.63
C ILE A 157 -20.53 11.72 3.83
N LYS A 158 -21.67 11.04 3.95
CA LYS A 158 -23.00 11.63 4.15
C LYS A 158 -23.52 11.25 5.54
N PHE A 159 -23.91 12.25 6.32
CA PHE A 159 -24.61 12.00 7.59
C PHE A 159 -26.05 11.53 7.34
N VAL A 160 -26.48 10.53 8.12
CA VAL A 160 -27.85 10.02 8.15
C VAL A 160 -28.29 9.78 9.59
N GLU A 161 -29.57 10.01 9.90
CA GLU A 161 -30.09 9.78 11.25
C GLU A 161 -30.13 8.30 11.61
N ASN A 162 -30.53 7.44 10.65
CA ASN A 162 -30.43 5.99 10.79
C ASN A 162 -30.18 5.34 9.43
N LYS A 163 -29.00 4.72 9.26
CA LYS A 163 -28.62 4.00 8.04
C LYS A 163 -29.48 2.77 7.77
N ASP A 164 -30.04 2.14 8.81
CA ASP A 164 -30.83 0.91 8.69
C ASP A 164 -32.25 1.18 8.11
N GLU A 165 -32.64 2.44 7.95
CA GLU A 165 -33.95 2.88 7.43
C GLU A 165 -33.89 3.41 5.98
N ILE A 166 -32.71 3.38 5.34
CA ILE A 166 -32.43 3.95 4.02
C ILE A 166 -32.20 2.87 2.97
#